data_AF-A0A8H9TVN4-F1
#
_entry.id   AF-A0A8H9TVN4-F1
#
_cell.length_a   1.000
_cell.length_b   1.000
_cell.length_c   1.000
_cell.angle_alpha   90.00
_cell.angle_beta   90.00
_cell.angle_gamma   90.00
#
_symmetry.space_group_name_H-M   'P 1'
#
loop_
_entity.id
_entity.type
_entity.pdbx_description
1 polymer ?
#
loop_
_entity_poly.entity_id
_entity_poly.type
_entity_poly.pdbx_seq_one_letter_code
_entity_poly.pdbx_strand_id
1 'polypeptide(L)'
;MPEFCFYQKGQRTRVLKRSDADAALRLTEQGYEKQFEEINAADEEQALARFADIRKEKQIDQQNFLAGGVAMPLIGILATAITALFRKK
;
A
#
# COMPACT_ATOMS: atom_id res chain seq x y z
N MET A 1 -6.70 4.06 -21.92
CA MET A 1 -6.89 4.83 -20.68
C MET A 1 -5.52 4.97 -20.04
N PRO A 2 -5.13 6.17 -19.57
CA PRO A 2 -3.85 6.35 -18.88
C PRO A 2 -3.81 5.62 -17.54
N GLU A 3 -2.61 5.16 -17.18
CA GLU A 3 -2.31 4.58 -15.88
C GLU A 3 -1.67 5.65 -14.99
N PHE A 4 -2.13 5.74 -13.76
CA PHE A 4 -1.69 6.72 -12.78
C PHE A 4 -1.00 6.05 -11.61
N CYS A 5 0.10 6.65 -11.16
CA CYS A 5 0.82 6.27 -9.95
C CYS A 5 0.61 7.33 -8.87
N PHE A 6 0.71 6.90 -7.61
CA PHE A 6 0.53 7.78 -6.45
C PHE A 6 1.82 7.88 -5.65
N TYR A 7 2.06 9.07 -5.10
CA TYR A 7 3.23 9.40 -4.31
C TYR A 7 2.77 10.06 -3.01
N GLN A 8 3.27 9.60 -1.87
CA GLN A 8 2.88 10.14 -0.56
C GLN A 8 4.06 10.73 0.20
N LYS A 9 3.79 11.83 0.90
CA LYS A 9 4.69 12.42 1.90
C LYS A 9 3.86 12.92 3.07
N GLY A 10 3.87 12.16 4.17
CA GLY A 10 2.94 12.37 5.27
C GLY A 10 1.49 12.24 4.80
N GLN A 11 0.67 13.27 5.03
CA GLN A 11 -0.74 13.29 4.61
C GLN A 11 -0.95 13.80 3.17
N ARG A 12 0.12 14.21 2.46
CA ARG A 12 0.01 14.73 1.10
C ARG A 12 0.14 13.60 0.08
N THR A 13 -0.83 13.52 -0.83
CA THR A 13 -0.79 12.60 -1.98
C THR A 13 -0.63 13.41 -3.27
N ARG A 14 0.25 12.95 -4.14
CA ARG A 14 0.39 13.42 -5.53
C ARG A 14 0.09 12.28 -6.48
N VAL A 15 -0.62 12.60 -7.55
CA VAL A 15 -0.92 11.68 -8.66
C VAL A 15 -0.12 12.12 -9.87
N LEU A 16 0.42 11.16 -10.61
CA LEU A 16 1.13 11.38 -11.85
C LEU A 16 0.75 10.28 -12.83
N LYS A 17 0.78 10.56 -14.14
CA LYS A 17 0.73 9.48 -15.11
C LYS A 17 2.00 8.64 -14.96
N ARG A 18 1.87 7.32 -15.12
CA ARG A 18 3.01 6.40 -15.03
C ARG A 18 4.12 6.74 -16.05
N SER A 19 3.74 7.32 -17.20
CA SER A 19 4.66 7.77 -18.24
C SER A 19 5.55 8.95 -17.82
N ASP A 20 5.17 9.71 -16.79
CA ASP A 20 5.81 10.99 -16.46
C ASP A 20 7.02 10.78 -15.53
N ALA A 21 8.04 10.10 -16.06
CA ALA A 21 9.25 9.71 -15.32
C ALA A 21 9.99 10.92 -14.70
N ASP A 22 10.03 12.06 -15.39
CA ASP A 22 10.68 13.27 -14.88
C ASP A 22 9.94 13.86 -13.66
N ALA A 23 8.62 13.80 -13.66
CA ALA A 23 7.83 14.26 -12.52
C ALA A 23 7.96 13.28 -11.34
N ALA A 24 8.00 11.97 -11.63
CA ALA A 24 8.25 10.93 -10.64
C ALA A 24 9.60 11.12 -9.93
N LEU A 25 10.68 11.33 -10.69
CA LEU A 25 12.01 11.59 -10.14
C LEU A 25 12.01 12.80 -9.19
N ARG A 26 11.43 13.93 -9.62
CA ARG A 26 11.33 15.14 -8.80
C ARG A 26 10.57 14.92 -7.49
N LEU A 27 9.50 14.13 -7.51
CA LEU A 27 8.76 13.80 -6.29
C LEU A 27 9.59 12.93 -5.35
N THR A 28 10.31 11.94 -5.88
CA THR A 28 11.22 11.11 -5.08
C THR A 28 12.35 11.93 -4.46
N GLU A 29 12.97 12.85 -5.20
CA GLU A 29 13.98 13.79 -4.68
C GLU A 29 13.42 14.71 -3.59
N GLN A 30 12.14 15.09 -3.69
CA GLN A 30 11.43 15.85 -2.65
C GLN A 30 11.04 14.99 -1.44
N GLY A 31 11.36 13.70 -1.42
CA GLY A 31 11.06 12.76 -0.34
C GLY A 31 9.61 12.27 -0.33
N TYR A 32 8.96 12.23 -1.50
CA TYR A 32 7.72 11.46 -1.64
C TYR A 32 8.03 10.01 -1.98
N GLU A 33 7.28 9.11 -1.37
CA GLU A 33 7.39 7.66 -1.58
C GLU A 33 6.30 7.18 -2.54
N LYS A 34 6.71 6.43 -3.57
CA LYS A 34 5.78 5.81 -4.50
C LYS A 34 4.93 4.77 -3.76
N GLN A 35 3.62 4.86 -3.93
CA GLN A 35 2.66 3.88 -3.41
C GLN A 35 2.59 2.67 -4.34
N PHE A 36 2.18 1.51 -3.80
CA PHE A 36 2.06 0.27 -4.58
C PHE A 36 0.90 0.30 -5.57
N GLU A 37 -0.13 1.09 -5.30
CA GLU A 37 -1.30 1.21 -6.14
C GLU A 37 -0.97 1.94 -7.45
N GLU A 38 -1.43 1.34 -8.56
CA GLU A 38 -1.46 1.94 -9.89
C GLU A 38 -2.89 1.79 -10.42
N ILE A 39 -3.47 2.88 -10.94
CA ILE A 39 -4.89 2.93 -11.32
C ILE A 39 -5.03 3.37 -12.76
N ASN A 40 -5.77 2.60 -13.55
CA ASN A 40 -6.24 3.02 -14.87
C ASN A 40 -7.51 3.86 -14.70
N ALA A 41 -7.47 5.11 -15.17
CA ALA A 41 -8.61 6.03 -15.08
C ALA A 41 -8.66 6.94 -16.31
N ALA A 42 -9.76 7.67 -16.49
CA ALA A 42 -9.86 8.65 -17.57
C ALA A 42 -8.99 9.90 -17.31
N ASP A 43 -8.88 10.29 -16.03
CA ASP A 43 -8.21 11.50 -15.56
C ASP A 43 -7.66 11.32 -14.13
N GLU A 44 -6.91 12.33 -13.67
CA GLU A 44 -6.28 12.35 -12.35
C GLU A 44 -7.29 12.39 -11.19
N GLU A 45 -8.44 13.05 -11.37
CA GLU A 45 -9.47 13.18 -10.34
C GLU A 45 -10.10 11.82 -10.05
N GLN A 46 -10.48 11.09 -11.10
CA GLN A 46 -11.00 9.73 -10.98
C GLN A 46 -9.96 8.76 -10.40
N ALA A 47 -8.69 8.90 -10.79
CA ALA A 47 -7.60 8.10 -10.22
C ALA A 47 -7.46 8.37 -8.70
N LEU A 48 -7.49 9.63 -8.27
CA LEU A 48 -7.43 10.02 -6.87
C LEU A 48 -8.65 9.54 -6.07
N ALA A 49 -9.86 9.67 -6.62
CA ALA A 49 -11.07 9.18 -5.98
C ALA A 49 -10.98 7.67 -5.73
N ARG A 50 -10.59 6.90 -6.78
CA ARG A 50 -10.43 5.45 -6.65
C ARG A 50 -9.31 5.08 -5.67
N PHE A 51 -8.21 5.83 -5.64
CA PHE A 51 -7.14 5.64 -4.67
C PHE A 51 -7.63 5.88 -3.23
N ALA A 52 -8.42 6.93 -3.00
CA ALA A 52 -8.99 7.22 -1.68
C ALA A 52 -9.94 6.10 -1.20
N ASP A 53 -10.75 5.55 -2.10
CA ASP A 53 -11.62 4.41 -1.81
C ASP A 53 -10.80 3.19 -1.37
N ILE A 54 -9.73 2.84 -2.11
CA ILE A 54 -8.84 1.71 -1.76
C ILE A 54 -8.18 1.93 -0.40
N ARG A 55 -7.73 3.16 -0.09
CA ARG A 55 -7.11 3.49 1.21
C ARG A 55 -8.11 3.33 2.35
N LYS A 56 -9.37 3.71 2.15
CA LYS A 56 -10.44 3.53 3.13
C LYS A 56 -10.75 2.06 3.38
N GLU A 57 -10.86 1.26 2.31
CA GLU A 57 -11.04 -0.20 2.39
C GLU A 57 -9.89 -0.84 3.20
N LYS A 58 -8.64 -0.50 2.89
CA LYS A 58 -7.47 -0.99 3.65
C LYS A 58 -7.48 -0.61 5.13
N GLN A 59 -7.89 0.61 5.46
CA GLN A 59 -7.99 1.03 6.86
C GLN A 59 -9.06 0.21 7.61
N ILE A 60 -10.20 -0.04 6.97
CA ILE A 60 -11.27 -0.88 7.53
C ILE A 60 -10.77 -2.32 7.71
N ASP A 61 -10.05 -2.88 6.72
CA ASP A 61 -9.48 -4.22 6.81
C ASP A 61 -8.45 -4.33 7.95
N GLN A 62 -7.58 -3.33 8.11
CA GLN A 62 -6.65 -3.27 9.24
C GLN A 62 -7.37 -3.19 10.59
N GLN A 63 -8.41 -2.36 10.68
CA GLN A 63 -9.23 -2.26 11.89
C GLN A 63 -9.94 -3.58 12.19
N ASN A 64 -10.50 -4.25 11.17
CA ASN A 64 -11.14 -5.55 11.31
C ASN A 64 -10.14 -6.64 11.70
N PHE A 65 -8.92 -6.62 11.15
CA PHE A 65 -7.83 -7.52 11.54
C PHE A 65 -7.45 -7.33 13.02
N LEU A 66 -7.27 -6.08 13.46
CA LEU A 66 -6.95 -5.76 14.85
C LEU A 66 -8.11 -6.05 15.80
N ALA A 67 -9.36 -5.89 15.35
CA ALA A 67 -10.57 -6.16 16.12
C ALA A 67 -10.99 -7.66 16.09
N GLY A 68 -10.23 -8.53 15.41
CA GLY A 68 -10.51 -9.97 15.33
C GLY A 68 -11.71 -10.35 14.45
N GLY A 69 -12.17 -9.45 13.58
CA GLY A 69 -13.46 -9.55 12.88
C GLY A 69 -13.50 -10.48 11.66
N VAL A 70 -12.42 -10.65 10.89
CA VAL A 70 -12.43 -11.57 9.72
C VAL A 70 -11.02 -12.13 9.47
N ALA A 71 -10.89 -13.45 9.63
CA ALA A 71 -9.84 -14.39 9.21
C ALA A 71 -8.37 -13.91 9.10
N MET A 72 -7.52 -14.34 10.05
CA MET A 72 -6.07 -14.40 9.86
C MET A 72 -5.67 -15.53 8.89
N PRO A 73 -4.70 -15.36 7.99
CA PRO A 73 -3.72 -16.40 7.75
C PRO A 73 -2.70 -16.32 8.90
N LEU A 74 -2.63 -17.38 9.70
CA LEU A 74 -1.66 -17.56 10.80
C LEU A 74 -0.22 -17.63 10.26
N ILE A 75 0.36 -16.52 9.80
CA ILE A 75 1.79 -16.46 9.50
C ILE A 75 2.48 -15.88 10.72
N GLY A 76 2.83 -16.75 11.68
CA GLY A 76 3.71 -16.31 12.77
C GLY A 76 3.82 -17.17 14.03
N ILE A 77 3.01 -18.22 14.24
CA ILE A 77 3.20 -19.09 15.43
C ILE A 77 4.23 -20.21 15.16
N LEU A 78 4.69 -20.40 13.91
CA LEU A 78 5.60 -21.50 13.58
C LEU A 78 7.09 -21.23 13.94
N ALA A 79 7.44 -20.01 14.38
CA ALA A 79 8.82 -19.71 14.76
C ALA A 79 9.23 -20.29 16.12
N THR A 80 8.29 -20.57 17.03
CA THR A 80 8.60 -21.06 18.39
C THR A 80 8.74 -22.59 18.48
N ALA A 81 8.12 -23.34 17.56
CA ALA A 81 8.20 -24.80 17.55
C ALA A 81 9.56 -25.32 17.03
N ILE A 82 10.22 -24.59 16.12
CA ILE A 82 11.48 -25.03 15.52
C ILE A 82 12.63 -24.93 16.53
N THR A 83 12.68 -23.87 17.36
CA THR A 83 13.73 -23.72 18.37
C THR A 83 13.63 -24.76 19.50
N ALA A 84 12.42 -25.20 19.85
CA ALA A 84 12.21 -26.22 20.89
C ALA A 84 12.65 -27.62 20.44
N LEU A 85 12.50 -27.93 19.14
CA LEU A 85 12.90 -29.23 18.59
C LEU A 85 14.43 -29.35 18.43
N PHE A 86 15.12 -28.25 18.12
CA PHE A 86 16.59 -28.22 18.02
C PHE A 86 17.32 -28.13 19.36
N ARG A 87 16.65 -27.75 20.46
CA ARG A 87 17.27 -27.68 21.80
C ARG A 87 17.34 -29.03 22.52
N LYS A 88 16.80 -30.10 21.92
CA LYS A 88 16.69 -31.42 22.55
C LYS A 88 17.48 -32.53 21.83
N LYS A 89 18.51 -32.18 21.05
CA LYS A 89 19.44 -33.15 20.47
C LYS A 89 20.87 -32.85 20.90
#